data_AF-A0A921B1E9-F1
#
_entry.id   AF-A0A921B1E9-F1
#
_cell.length_a   1.000
_cell.length_b   1.000
_cell.length_c   1.000
_cell.angle_alpha   90.00
_cell.angle_beta   90.00
_cell.angle_gamma   90.00
#
_symmetry.space_group_name_H-M   'P 1'
#
loop_
_entity.id
_entity.type
_entity.pdbx_description
1 polymer ?
#
loop_
_entity_poly.entity_id
_entity_poly.type
_entity_poly.pdbx_seq_one_letter_code
_entity_poly.pdbx_strand_id
1 'polypeptide(L)'
;MKCDDFKDKCGDLSDGEVSAEMRMHMAHCEECAAYYRLMRSLEPKAVPVAPGTLKREVLARAAAKHRKRPAVAVRQIGYAAAAVVLVAAAVWMAVLAGPSEAMASAAQLNSSLRGMDRVENMVMEVKVRTMPAEGFGSIDLEADFTDHILTVLFGDTCRWRLEKAGRTAVCDGRRKYMWLADSRSGVTGPVGSNFEEWFAVLLDPRLVLMKEKEAAEAHEGVRYSVRDEGDEVLLTVRAKARGDFRNDYLFNGSIDESDTRREYRFDSATNLLKGLKVYVLDGRREVLVLEVAAVGYNVLVDEKAVVSLPEGYVWRDVDGRYAAAMYPSDSAEETVVRLFQAFRDLRLDVADGMLAVLYDREGLLERYGGAELMHVGSAFRSGLYPGLFVPVEVVLKDGSRESLCLALRNDNPRRVWIVDGGF
;
A
#
# COMPACT_ATOMS: atom_id res chain seq x y z
N MET A 1 27.19 -9.90 38.82
CA MET A 1 26.83 -9.17 37.58
C MET A 1 25.47 -8.47 37.68
N LYS A 2 25.38 -7.21 37.20
CA LYS A 2 24.11 -6.48 36.98
C LYS A 2 23.58 -6.72 35.56
N CYS A 3 22.29 -6.46 35.31
CA CYS A 3 21.66 -6.74 34.00
C CYS A 3 22.29 -5.94 32.85
N ASP A 4 22.66 -4.67 33.06
CA ASP A 4 23.29 -3.84 32.01
C ASP A 4 24.69 -4.36 31.68
N ASP A 5 25.50 -4.66 32.70
CA ASP A 5 26.82 -5.29 32.51
C ASP A 5 26.74 -6.65 31.79
N PHE A 6 25.63 -7.39 31.98
CA PHE A 6 25.38 -8.65 31.30
C PHE A 6 25.05 -8.42 29.82
N LYS A 7 24.18 -7.45 29.51
CA LYS A 7 23.74 -7.14 28.13
C LYS A 7 24.89 -6.59 27.28
N ASP A 8 25.76 -5.75 27.86
CA ASP A 8 26.97 -5.25 27.19
C ASP A 8 27.95 -6.38 26.89
N LYS A 9 28.24 -7.25 27.87
CA LYS A 9 29.12 -8.41 27.67
C LYS A 9 28.57 -9.43 26.67
N CYS A 10 27.25 -9.50 26.47
CA CYS A 10 26.65 -10.32 25.42
C CYS A 10 26.92 -9.79 24.01
N GLY A 11 27.10 -8.48 23.83
CA GLY A 11 27.41 -7.87 22.52
C GLY A 11 28.83 -8.16 22.03
N ASP A 12 29.76 -8.39 22.96
CA ASP A 12 31.19 -8.59 22.67
C ASP A 12 31.61 -10.06 22.52
N LEU A 13 30.69 -11.02 22.63
CA LEU A 13 30.97 -12.45 22.47
C LEU A 13 31.10 -12.83 20.99
N SER A 14 32.16 -12.38 20.31
CA SER A 14 32.36 -12.69 18.89
C SER A 14 32.78 -14.14 18.63
N ASP A 15 33.39 -14.84 19.60
CA ASP A 15 33.93 -16.20 19.39
C ASP A 15 33.86 -17.10 20.64
N GLY A 16 32.71 -17.09 21.33
CA GLY A 16 32.24 -18.20 22.18
C GLY A 16 33.10 -18.60 23.39
N GLU A 17 32.75 -18.07 24.57
CA GLU A 17 32.36 -18.89 25.72
C GLU A 17 31.66 -18.03 26.79
N VAL A 18 30.49 -18.47 27.27
CA VAL A 18 29.79 -17.80 28.37
C VAL A 18 30.61 -17.98 29.65
N SER A 19 30.94 -16.89 30.34
CA SER A 19 31.66 -16.98 31.62
C SER A 19 30.82 -17.66 32.70
N ALA A 20 31.45 -18.24 33.73
CA ALA A 20 30.73 -18.84 34.86
C ALA A 20 29.82 -17.83 35.58
N GLU A 21 30.23 -16.55 35.63
CA GLU A 21 29.44 -15.47 36.21
C GLU A 21 28.16 -15.19 35.41
N MET A 22 28.23 -15.22 34.07
CA MET A 22 27.07 -15.05 33.19
C MET A 22 26.10 -16.23 33.29
N ARG A 23 26.61 -17.47 33.38
CA ARG A 23 25.75 -18.66 33.59
C ARG A 23 24.99 -18.56 34.92
N MET A 24 25.66 -18.13 35.98
CA MET A 24 25.05 -17.97 37.29
C MET A 24 24.00 -16.85 37.31
N HIS A 25 24.23 -15.76 36.57
CA HIS A 25 23.27 -14.67 36.42
C HIS A 25 22.00 -15.10 35.65
N MET A 26 22.16 -15.81 34.52
CA MET A 26 21.01 -16.33 33.76
C MET A 26 20.17 -17.34 34.54
N ALA A 27 20.76 -18.08 35.49
CA ALA A 27 20.01 -18.98 36.36
C ALA A 27 19.07 -18.25 37.34
N HIS A 28 19.30 -16.95 37.59
CA HIS A 28 18.53 -16.14 38.54
C HIS A 28 17.81 -14.93 37.91
N CYS A 29 17.98 -14.71 36.59
CA CYS A 29 17.35 -13.60 35.86
C CYS A 29 16.79 -14.10 34.51
N GLU A 30 15.47 -14.29 34.46
CA GLU A 30 14.78 -14.84 33.29
C GLU A 30 14.82 -13.91 32.08
N GLU A 31 14.79 -12.59 32.31
CA GLU A 31 14.90 -11.58 31.25
C GLU A 31 16.27 -11.64 30.55
N CYS A 32 17.36 -11.72 31.32
CA CYS A 32 18.71 -11.85 30.77
C CYS A 32 18.93 -13.22 30.09
N ALA A 33 18.29 -14.29 30.58
CA ALA A 33 18.31 -15.60 29.93
C ALA A 33 17.54 -15.62 28.60
N ALA A 34 16.44 -14.86 28.48
CA ALA A 34 15.71 -14.68 27.23
C ALA A 34 16.51 -13.82 26.23
N TYR A 35 17.10 -12.71 26.70
CA TYR A 35 17.97 -11.84 25.91
C TYR A 35 19.16 -12.61 25.30
N TYR A 36 19.85 -13.42 26.10
CA TYR A 36 20.97 -14.23 25.61
C TYR A 36 20.55 -15.26 24.55
N ARG A 37 19.40 -15.92 24.73
CA ARG A 37 18.86 -16.87 23.74
C ARG A 37 18.52 -16.19 22.40
N LEU A 38 17.95 -14.99 22.46
CA LEU A 38 17.66 -14.18 21.28
C LEU A 38 18.96 -13.83 20.53
N MET A 39 19.97 -13.34 21.24
CA MET A 39 21.26 -12.97 20.62
C MET A 39 21.94 -14.17 19.93
N ARG A 40 21.93 -15.36 20.56
CA ARG A 40 22.52 -16.56 19.95
C ARG A 40 21.73 -17.11 18.77
N SER A 41 20.45 -16.76 18.64
CA SER A 41 19.65 -17.13 17.46
C SER A 41 20.01 -16.30 16.21
N LEU A 42 20.70 -15.17 16.41
CA LEU A 42 21.10 -14.23 15.36
C LEU A 42 22.55 -14.47 14.85
N GLU A 43 23.33 -15.33 15.51
CA GLU A 43 24.67 -15.69 15.04
C GLU A 43 24.62 -16.64 13.82
N PRO A 44 25.30 -16.31 12.70
CA PRO A 44 25.33 -17.17 11.53
C PRO A 44 26.08 -18.47 11.80
N LYS A 45 25.42 -19.63 11.65
CA LYS A 45 26.00 -20.96 11.93
C LYS A 45 27.02 -21.48 10.90
N ALA A 46 27.41 -20.69 9.89
CA ALA A 46 28.41 -21.11 8.92
C ALA A 46 29.18 -19.92 8.34
N VAL A 47 30.52 -20.03 8.35
CA VAL A 47 31.41 -19.17 7.59
C VAL A 47 31.62 -19.81 6.21
N PRO A 48 31.11 -19.24 5.11
CA PRO A 48 31.30 -19.83 3.78
C PRO A 48 32.74 -19.60 3.29
N VAL A 49 33.42 -20.69 2.92
CA VAL A 49 34.70 -20.65 2.21
C VAL A 49 34.43 -20.53 0.71
N ALA A 50 34.95 -19.47 0.08
CA ALA A 50 34.76 -19.24 -1.35
C ALA A 50 35.48 -20.31 -2.20
N PRO A 51 34.86 -20.85 -3.27
CA PRO A 51 35.52 -21.78 -4.17
C PRO A 51 36.66 -21.11 -4.97
N GLY A 52 37.82 -21.77 -5.05
CA GLY A 52 39.05 -21.20 -5.65
C GLY A 52 38.98 -20.85 -7.14
N THR A 53 37.90 -21.19 -7.84
CA THR A 53 37.71 -20.92 -9.29
C THR A 53 37.05 -19.57 -9.58
N LEU A 54 36.48 -18.90 -8.57
CA LEU A 54 35.68 -17.68 -8.73
C LEU A 54 36.43 -16.56 -9.47
N LYS A 55 37.72 -16.37 -9.14
CA LYS A 55 38.55 -15.32 -9.75
C LYS A 55 38.76 -15.56 -11.26
N ARG A 56 38.83 -16.83 -11.69
CA ARG A 56 39.05 -17.19 -13.09
C ARG A 56 37.78 -17.01 -13.92
N GLU A 57 36.62 -17.31 -13.34
CA GLU A 57 35.32 -17.14 -13.99
C GLU A 57 34.91 -15.67 -14.12
N VAL A 58 35.22 -14.84 -13.13
CA VAL A 58 34.97 -13.39 -13.18
C VAL A 58 35.82 -12.73 -14.27
N LEU A 59 37.09 -13.10 -14.40
CA LEU A 59 37.98 -12.59 -15.45
C LEU A 59 37.56 -13.05 -16.86
N ALA A 60 37.10 -14.30 -17.00
CA ALA A 60 36.56 -14.80 -18.27
C ALA A 60 35.28 -14.06 -18.70
N ARG A 61 34.39 -13.75 -17.75
CA ARG A 61 33.18 -12.96 -18.01
C ARG A 61 33.46 -11.50 -18.35
N ALA A 62 34.50 -10.90 -17.76
CA ALA A 62 34.91 -9.52 -18.08
C ALA A 62 35.46 -9.40 -19.51
N ALA A 63 36.23 -10.39 -19.98
CA ALA A 63 36.79 -10.39 -21.33
C ALA A 63 35.74 -10.58 -22.45
N ALA A 64 34.63 -11.27 -22.17
CA ALA A 64 33.56 -11.52 -23.14
C ALA A 64 32.72 -10.26 -23.48
N LYS A 65 32.79 -9.20 -22.68
CA LYS A 65 31.92 -8.00 -22.80
C LYS A 65 32.36 -6.99 -23.89
N HIS A 66 33.50 -7.22 -24.57
CA HIS A 66 34.09 -6.26 -25.52
C HIS A 66 33.93 -6.58 -27.02
N ARG A 67 33.06 -7.51 -27.43
CA ARG A 67 32.83 -7.81 -28.87
C ARG A 67 31.49 -7.23 -29.36
N LYS A 68 31.52 -6.38 -30.41
CA LYS A 68 30.32 -5.71 -30.99
C LYS A 68 29.45 -6.65 -31.86
N ARG A 69 28.13 -6.65 -31.54
CA ARG A 69 26.85 -6.92 -32.28
C ARG A 69 26.82 -7.83 -33.54
N PRO A 70 25.75 -8.66 -33.75
CA PRO A 70 24.53 -8.20 -34.43
C PRO A 70 23.18 -8.76 -33.89
N ALA A 71 22.07 -8.29 -34.48
CA ALA A 71 20.66 -8.54 -34.11
C ALA A 71 20.10 -9.91 -34.54
N VAL A 72 19.04 -10.42 -33.86
CA VAL A 72 17.83 -11.11 -34.39
C VAL A 72 16.96 -11.70 -33.24
N ALA A 73 15.67 -11.82 -33.55
CA ALA A 73 14.43 -12.21 -32.87
C ALA A 73 14.34 -13.34 -31.82
N VAL A 74 13.42 -13.11 -30.87
CA VAL A 74 12.31 -13.96 -30.33
C VAL A 74 12.58 -15.45 -30.07
N ARG A 75 12.45 -15.92 -28.80
CA ARG A 75 11.27 -16.62 -28.23
C ARG A 75 11.60 -17.40 -26.92
N GLN A 76 10.82 -17.09 -25.88
CA GLN A 76 10.24 -17.88 -24.76
C GLN A 76 11.01 -18.98 -23.99
N ILE A 77 10.49 -19.15 -22.75
CA ILE A 77 10.57 -20.25 -21.76
C ILE A 77 11.63 -19.95 -20.69
N GLY A 78 11.29 -19.68 -19.43
CA GLY A 78 10.41 -20.40 -18.50
C GLY A 78 11.25 -20.76 -17.25
N TYR A 79 10.61 -21.03 -16.10
CA TYR A 79 11.15 -21.34 -14.76
C TYR A 79 11.48 -20.11 -13.90
N ALA A 80 10.73 -19.81 -12.83
CA ALA A 80 10.53 -20.54 -11.58
C ALA A 80 11.71 -20.40 -10.60
N ALA A 81 11.32 -20.32 -9.32
CA ALA A 81 12.12 -20.37 -8.10
C ALA A 81 12.61 -19.04 -7.52
N ALA A 82 11.87 -18.62 -6.49
CA ALA A 82 12.36 -17.88 -5.35
C ALA A 82 13.67 -18.46 -4.81
N ALA A 83 14.62 -17.58 -4.50
CA ALA A 83 15.37 -17.54 -3.24
C ALA A 83 16.63 -16.67 -3.40
N VAL A 84 17.03 -16.05 -2.30
CA VAL A 84 18.32 -15.41 -2.02
C VAL A 84 18.46 -13.96 -2.49
N VAL A 85 17.92 -13.03 -1.69
CA VAL A 85 18.56 -11.72 -1.48
C VAL A 85 18.60 -11.43 0.02
N LEU A 86 19.61 -11.97 0.69
CA LEU A 86 20.06 -11.44 1.97
C LEU A 86 21.57 -11.25 1.87
N VAL A 87 22.03 -10.08 2.33
CA VAL A 87 23.43 -9.64 2.51
C VAL A 87 24.06 -8.75 1.41
N ALA A 88 23.41 -8.44 0.29
CA ALA A 88 23.96 -7.47 -0.69
C ALA A 88 23.61 -5.98 -0.41
N ALA A 89 22.61 -5.69 0.43
CA ALA A 89 22.11 -4.33 0.61
C ALA A 89 23.11 -3.39 1.30
N ALA A 90 23.86 -3.86 2.31
CA ALA A 90 24.76 -2.99 3.07
C ALA A 90 25.96 -2.47 2.24
N VAL A 91 26.43 -3.23 1.24
CA VAL A 91 27.58 -2.84 0.41
C VAL A 91 27.13 -1.96 -0.77
N TRP A 92 25.92 -2.14 -1.28
CA TRP A 92 25.33 -1.26 -2.30
C TRP A 92 24.88 0.09 -1.74
N MET A 93 24.51 0.15 -0.45
CA MET A 93 24.14 1.38 0.27
C MET A 93 25.26 2.44 0.28
N ALA A 94 26.54 2.04 0.23
CA ALA A 94 27.66 2.98 0.23
C ALA A 94 28.00 3.57 -1.16
N VAL A 95 27.44 3.00 -2.24
CA VAL A 95 27.80 3.37 -3.62
C VAL A 95 26.78 4.33 -4.24
N LEU A 96 25.52 4.31 -3.80
CA LEU A 96 24.44 5.15 -4.35
C LEU A 96 24.02 6.31 -3.44
N ALA A 97 24.07 6.11 -2.12
CA ALA A 97 23.99 7.16 -1.13
C ALA A 97 25.37 7.24 -0.48
N GLY A 98 25.89 8.44 -0.21
CA GLY A 98 27.15 8.53 0.52
C GLY A 98 27.05 7.76 1.86
N PRO A 99 28.13 7.17 2.39
CA PRO A 99 28.09 6.43 3.66
C PRO A 99 27.45 7.23 4.82
N SER A 100 27.51 8.56 4.76
CA SER A 100 26.84 9.48 5.70
C SER A 100 25.31 9.47 5.62
N GLU A 101 24.73 9.39 4.42
CA GLU A 101 23.27 9.40 4.21
C GLU A 101 22.62 8.06 4.59
N ALA A 102 23.33 6.96 4.32
CA ALA A 102 22.95 5.61 4.75
C ALA A 102 22.92 5.48 6.28
N MET A 103 23.90 6.06 6.98
CA MET A 103 23.95 6.07 8.44
C MET A 103 22.91 7.00 9.06
N ALA A 104 22.67 8.18 8.47
CA ALA A 104 21.66 9.13 8.93
C ALA A 104 20.23 8.57 8.81
N SER A 105 19.92 7.89 7.70
CA SER A 105 18.61 7.23 7.52
C SER A 105 18.38 6.07 8.49
N ALA A 106 19.39 5.25 8.76
CA ALA A 106 19.29 4.18 9.77
C ALA A 106 19.12 4.72 11.20
N ALA A 107 19.84 5.79 11.55
CA ALA A 107 19.68 6.47 12.83
C ALA A 107 18.27 7.07 12.98
N GLN A 108 17.76 7.71 11.93
CA GLN A 108 16.42 8.28 11.91
C GLN A 108 15.34 7.21 12.10
N LEU A 109 15.45 6.07 11.39
CA LEU A 109 14.50 4.96 11.54
C LEU A 109 14.45 4.46 13.00
N ASN A 110 15.62 4.21 13.60
CA ASN A 110 15.72 3.77 14.98
C ASN A 110 15.16 4.80 15.97
N SER A 111 15.33 6.09 15.68
CA SER A 111 14.79 7.15 16.52
C SER A 111 13.27 7.32 16.39
N SER A 112 12.70 7.22 15.18
CA SER A 112 11.25 7.22 14.97
C SER A 112 10.57 5.99 15.58
N LEU A 113 11.22 4.81 15.51
CA LEU A 113 10.75 3.60 16.21
C LEU A 113 10.64 3.85 17.72
N ARG A 114 11.70 4.37 18.35
CA ARG A 114 11.71 4.72 19.79
C ARG A 114 10.72 5.81 20.17
N GLY A 115 10.55 6.83 19.32
CA GLY A 115 9.62 7.93 19.57
C GLY A 115 8.17 7.46 19.71
N MET A 116 7.81 6.42 18.95
CA MET A 116 6.47 5.85 18.93
C MET A 116 6.20 4.81 20.03
N ASP A 117 7.21 4.34 20.78
CA ASP A 117 7.02 3.38 21.88
C ASP A 117 6.11 3.90 23.00
N ARG A 118 5.95 5.22 23.10
CA ARG A 118 5.12 5.91 24.10
C ARG A 118 3.83 6.50 23.51
N VAL A 119 3.53 6.18 22.26
CA VAL A 119 2.35 6.71 21.56
C VAL A 119 1.23 5.67 21.64
N GLU A 120 0.14 6.04 22.30
CA GLU A 120 -1.07 5.23 22.46
C GLU A 120 -2.10 5.54 21.37
N ASN A 121 -2.16 6.78 20.90
CA ASN A 121 -3.05 7.18 19.82
C ASN A 121 -2.47 8.30 18.95
N MET A 122 -3.06 8.45 17.77
CA MET A 122 -2.73 9.50 16.82
C MET A 122 -3.98 9.95 16.07
N VAL A 123 -4.12 11.26 15.86
CA VAL A 123 -5.14 11.88 15.01
C VAL A 123 -4.43 12.73 13.96
N MET A 124 -4.72 12.49 12.68
CA MET A 124 -4.22 13.29 11.56
C MET A 124 -5.36 14.00 10.86
N GLU A 125 -5.17 15.28 10.59
CA GLU A 125 -6.00 16.06 9.66
C GLU A 125 -5.29 16.08 8.31
N VAL A 126 -5.94 15.55 7.28
CA VAL A 126 -5.34 15.38 5.95
C VAL A 126 -6.24 16.03 4.90
N LYS A 127 -5.65 16.79 3.99
CA LYS A 127 -6.34 17.40 2.86
C LYS A 127 -5.90 16.68 1.59
N VAL A 128 -6.85 16.19 0.79
CA VAL A 128 -6.55 15.50 -0.47
C VAL A 128 -7.36 16.13 -1.61
N ARG A 129 -6.75 16.38 -2.77
CA ARG A 129 -7.51 16.76 -3.97
C ARG A 129 -8.20 15.52 -4.53
N THR A 130 -9.47 15.36 -4.21
CA THR A 130 -10.32 14.21 -4.60
C THR A 130 -11.77 14.60 -4.40
N MET A 131 -12.67 13.92 -5.10
CA MET A 131 -14.10 14.10 -4.92
C MET A 131 -14.60 13.37 -3.65
N PRO A 132 -15.65 13.86 -2.97
CA PRO A 132 -16.19 13.23 -1.75
C PRO A 132 -16.53 11.74 -1.91
N ALA A 133 -17.11 11.33 -3.04
CA ALA A 133 -17.58 9.96 -3.26
C ALA A 133 -16.48 8.96 -3.70
N GLU A 134 -15.30 9.43 -4.11
CA GLU A 134 -14.23 8.61 -4.69
C GLU A 134 -13.52 7.70 -3.68
N GLY A 135 -12.61 6.84 -4.18
CA GLY A 135 -11.65 6.06 -3.38
C GLY A 135 -10.87 6.90 -2.37
N PHE A 136 -10.29 6.25 -1.35
CA PHE A 136 -9.35 6.94 -0.45
C PHE A 136 -7.98 7.15 -1.09
N GLY A 137 -7.61 6.38 -2.11
CA GLY A 137 -6.38 6.51 -2.88
C GLY A 137 -6.54 7.29 -4.18
N SER A 138 -7.76 7.67 -4.55
CA SER A 138 -8.06 8.49 -5.72
C SER A 138 -7.58 9.93 -5.51
N ILE A 139 -7.03 10.51 -6.57
CA ILE A 139 -6.71 11.93 -6.63
C ILE A 139 -7.22 12.53 -7.95
N ASP A 140 -7.53 13.82 -7.94
CA ASP A 140 -7.84 14.61 -9.11
C ASP A 140 -7.05 15.92 -9.03
N LEU A 141 -6.21 16.19 -10.04
CA LEU A 141 -5.32 17.35 -10.04
C LEU A 141 -6.05 18.69 -10.11
N GLU A 142 -7.29 18.69 -10.58
CA GLU A 142 -8.11 19.89 -10.79
C GLU A 142 -9.22 20.03 -9.73
N ALA A 143 -9.48 18.99 -8.92
CA ALA A 143 -10.42 19.04 -7.81
C ALA A 143 -9.93 19.92 -6.64
N ASP A 144 -10.87 20.44 -5.86
CA ASP A 144 -10.60 21.09 -4.58
C ASP A 144 -10.15 20.09 -3.51
N PHE A 145 -9.59 20.60 -2.41
CA PHE A 145 -9.22 19.77 -1.27
C PHE A 145 -10.46 19.28 -0.51
N THR A 146 -10.54 17.97 -0.32
CA THR A 146 -11.45 17.30 0.59
C THR A 146 -10.72 16.97 1.89
N ASP A 147 -11.30 17.36 3.02
CA ASP A 147 -10.77 17.07 4.34
C ASP A 147 -11.00 15.59 4.72
N HIS A 148 -9.99 15.02 5.34
CA HIS A 148 -9.96 13.68 5.88
C HIS A 148 -9.49 13.70 7.32
N ILE A 149 -10.02 12.80 8.14
CA ILE A 149 -9.55 12.56 9.51
C ILE A 149 -9.14 11.11 9.63
N LEU A 150 -7.89 10.88 10.02
CA LEU A 150 -7.37 9.56 10.37
C LEU A 150 -7.12 9.49 11.87
N THR A 151 -7.86 8.64 12.57
CA THR A 151 -7.63 8.32 13.98
C THR A 151 -7.09 6.90 14.11
N VAL A 152 -5.97 6.73 14.81
CA VAL A 152 -5.32 5.44 15.06
C VAL A 152 -5.18 5.22 16.56
N LEU A 153 -5.56 4.03 17.03
CA LEU A 153 -5.29 3.55 18.39
C LEU A 153 -4.24 2.45 18.29
N PHE A 154 -3.08 2.69 18.90
CA PHE A 154 -1.99 1.73 18.97
C PHE A 154 -2.22 0.73 20.11
N GLY A 155 -1.70 -0.48 19.94
CA GLY A 155 -1.85 -1.59 20.87
C GLY A 155 -1.58 -2.91 20.18
N ASP A 156 -1.95 -4.02 20.83
CA ASP A 156 -1.73 -5.38 20.30
C ASP A 156 -2.39 -5.62 18.94
N THR A 157 -3.51 -4.92 18.68
CA THR A 157 -4.16 -4.89 17.37
C THR A 157 -4.34 -3.43 16.94
N CYS A 158 -3.98 -3.14 15.69
CA CYS A 158 -4.13 -1.81 15.13
C CYS A 158 -5.62 -1.53 14.86
N ARG A 159 -6.19 -0.57 15.61
CA ARG A 159 -7.56 -0.08 15.43
C ARG A 159 -7.50 1.32 14.86
N TRP A 160 -8.35 1.63 13.89
CA TRP A 160 -8.31 2.93 13.24
C TRP A 160 -9.64 3.28 12.59
N ARG A 161 -9.81 4.58 12.32
CA ARG A 161 -10.93 5.18 11.60
C ARG A 161 -10.41 6.22 10.62
N LEU A 162 -10.80 6.09 9.36
CA LEU A 162 -10.49 7.03 8.30
C LEU A 162 -11.81 7.58 7.74
N GLU A 163 -11.97 8.89 7.82
CA GLU A 163 -13.20 9.58 7.44
C GLU A 163 -12.91 10.63 6.39
N LYS A 164 -13.82 10.74 5.42
CA LYS A 164 -13.98 11.91 4.55
C LYS A 164 -15.46 12.15 4.31
N ALA A 165 -15.82 13.28 3.71
CA ALA A 165 -17.21 13.56 3.35
C ALA A 165 -17.79 12.40 2.49
N GLY A 166 -18.86 11.75 2.98
CA GLY A 166 -19.56 10.68 2.26
C GLY A 166 -19.00 9.26 2.40
N ARG A 167 -17.77 9.07 2.92
CA ARG A 167 -17.13 7.74 3.03
C ARG A 167 -16.35 7.59 4.33
N THR A 168 -16.48 6.42 4.96
CA THR A 168 -15.70 6.06 6.15
C THR A 168 -15.18 4.63 6.05
N ALA A 169 -13.95 4.41 6.48
CA ALA A 169 -13.36 3.09 6.72
C ALA A 169 -12.92 2.93 8.17
N VAL A 170 -13.09 1.74 8.74
CA VAL A 170 -12.75 1.41 10.12
C VAL A 170 -12.07 0.05 10.18
N CYS A 171 -11.07 -0.09 11.05
CA CYS A 171 -10.56 -1.36 11.52
C CYS A 171 -10.80 -1.49 13.03
N ASP A 172 -11.52 -2.53 13.45
CA ASP A 172 -11.79 -2.81 14.87
C ASP A 172 -10.70 -3.69 15.53
N GLY A 173 -9.62 -3.98 14.80
CA GLY A 173 -8.53 -4.87 15.20
C GLY A 173 -8.74 -6.34 14.83
N ARG A 174 -9.94 -6.71 14.36
CA ARG A 174 -10.31 -8.06 13.92
C ARG A 174 -10.82 -8.11 12.49
N ARG A 175 -11.54 -7.07 12.08
CA ARG A 175 -12.14 -6.90 10.75
C ARG A 175 -12.05 -5.44 10.33
N LYS A 176 -12.17 -5.24 9.01
CA LYS A 176 -12.33 -3.92 8.41
C LYS A 176 -13.76 -3.73 7.93
N TYR A 177 -14.19 -2.48 7.95
CA TYR A 177 -15.49 -2.03 7.50
C TYR A 177 -15.31 -0.78 6.65
N MET A 178 -16.12 -0.62 5.62
CA MET A 178 -16.21 0.62 4.86
C MET A 178 -17.64 0.88 4.46
N TRP A 179 -18.11 2.11 4.50
CA TRP A 179 -19.47 2.46 4.11
C TRP A 179 -19.55 3.82 3.43
N LEU A 180 -20.64 3.99 2.69
CA LEU A 180 -21.01 5.22 2.01
C LEU A 180 -22.25 5.81 2.71
N ALA A 181 -22.20 7.11 3.03
CA ALA A 181 -23.26 7.77 3.77
C ALA A 181 -24.58 7.79 2.98
N ASP A 182 -24.51 8.17 1.71
CA ASP A 182 -25.69 8.45 0.88
C ASP A 182 -26.53 7.21 0.60
N SER A 183 -25.89 6.06 0.34
CA SER A 183 -26.58 4.80 0.04
C SER A 183 -26.88 3.94 1.27
N ARG A 184 -26.43 4.34 2.46
CA ARG A 184 -26.52 3.55 3.71
C ARG A 184 -26.07 2.10 3.53
N SER A 185 -25.07 1.89 2.67
CA SER A 185 -24.52 0.59 2.30
C SER A 185 -23.09 0.49 2.81
N GLY A 186 -22.71 -0.69 3.29
CA GLY A 186 -21.39 -0.96 3.81
C GLY A 186 -20.89 -2.35 3.48
N VAL A 187 -19.57 -2.50 3.53
CA VAL A 187 -18.87 -3.77 3.36
C VAL A 187 -17.99 -4.08 4.56
N THR A 188 -17.80 -5.37 4.81
CA THR A 188 -16.88 -5.87 5.82
C THR A 188 -15.93 -6.90 5.21
N GLY A 189 -14.72 -6.96 5.73
CA GLY A 189 -13.70 -7.92 5.30
C GLY A 189 -12.66 -8.22 6.38
N PRO A 190 -11.73 -9.14 6.10
CA PRO A 190 -10.62 -9.44 6.99
C PRO A 190 -9.69 -8.24 7.14
N VAL A 191 -8.80 -8.26 8.15
CA VAL A 191 -7.80 -7.20 8.37
C VAL A 191 -6.90 -6.98 7.14
N GLY A 192 -6.74 -7.99 6.29
CA GLY A 192 -5.98 -7.89 5.04
C GLY A 192 -6.68 -7.11 3.90
N SER A 193 -7.96 -6.74 4.04
CA SER A 193 -8.65 -5.92 3.04
C SER A 193 -8.02 -4.53 2.92
N ASN A 194 -7.98 -3.96 1.72
CA ASN A 194 -7.31 -2.68 1.43
C ASN A 194 -8.28 -1.49 1.40
N PHE A 195 -9.09 -1.29 2.45
CA PHE A 195 -10.11 -0.22 2.47
C PHE A 195 -9.50 1.17 2.71
N GLU A 196 -8.32 1.24 3.32
CA GLU A 196 -7.54 2.46 3.53
C GLU A 196 -6.76 2.91 2.30
N GLU A 197 -6.59 2.02 1.31
CA GLU A 197 -5.81 2.29 0.10
C GLU A 197 -4.44 2.90 0.42
N TRP A 198 -4.09 4.04 -0.18
CA TRP A 198 -2.80 4.68 0.02
C TRP A 198 -2.55 5.13 1.47
N PHE A 199 -3.61 5.38 2.26
CA PHE A 199 -3.48 5.77 3.67
C PHE A 199 -2.86 4.67 4.55
N ALA A 200 -2.71 3.43 4.05
CA ALA A 200 -1.98 2.37 4.74
C ALA A 200 -0.53 2.76 5.13
N VAL A 201 0.08 3.70 4.40
CA VAL A 201 1.42 4.22 4.76
C VAL A 201 1.39 5.11 6.02
N LEU A 202 0.25 5.76 6.30
CA LEU A 202 0.07 6.70 7.41
C LEU A 202 -0.46 6.07 8.69
N LEU A 203 -1.00 4.85 8.61
CA LEU A 203 -1.47 4.10 9.78
C LEU A 203 -0.35 3.83 10.80
N ASP A 204 0.89 3.72 10.34
CA ASP A 204 2.06 3.57 11.20
C ASP A 204 3.22 4.44 10.69
N PRO A 205 3.38 5.66 11.24
CA PRO A 205 4.44 6.58 10.84
C PRO A 205 5.86 6.01 11.00
N ARG A 206 6.06 5.01 11.89
CA ARG A 206 7.37 4.35 12.08
C ARG A 206 7.85 3.69 10.79
N LEU A 207 6.92 3.22 9.98
CA LEU A 207 7.21 2.42 8.80
C LEU A 207 7.36 3.29 7.55
N VAL A 208 7.09 4.60 7.61
CA VAL A 208 7.19 5.48 6.44
C VAL A 208 8.59 5.41 5.83
N LEU A 209 9.64 5.70 6.62
CA LEU A 209 11.01 5.69 6.12
C LEU A 209 11.43 4.29 5.64
N MET A 210 10.99 3.24 6.34
CA MET A 210 11.27 1.85 5.94
C MET A 210 10.62 1.51 4.60
N LYS A 211 9.33 1.81 4.43
CA LYS A 211 8.57 1.57 3.19
C LYS A 211 9.15 2.37 2.03
N GLU A 212 9.56 3.62 2.25
CA GLU A 212 10.18 4.44 1.21
C GLU A 212 11.57 3.95 0.81
N LYS A 213 12.33 3.43 1.77
CA LYS A 213 13.61 2.77 1.50
C LYS A 213 13.40 1.47 0.72
N GLU A 214 12.48 0.61 1.16
CA GLU A 214 12.12 -0.62 0.44
C GLU A 214 11.68 -0.31 -0.99
N ALA A 215 10.89 0.74 -1.19
CA ALA A 215 10.49 1.20 -2.51
C ALA A 215 11.67 1.67 -3.36
N ALA A 216 12.64 2.40 -2.77
CA ALA A 216 13.87 2.81 -3.44
C ALA A 216 14.77 1.63 -3.83
N GLU A 217 14.76 0.55 -3.06
CA GLU A 217 15.51 -0.68 -3.35
C GLU A 217 14.79 -1.54 -4.40
N ALA A 218 13.46 -1.58 -4.37
CA ALA A 218 12.64 -2.45 -5.22
C ALA A 218 12.28 -1.85 -6.58
N HIS A 219 12.28 -0.52 -6.72
CA HIS A 219 11.74 0.16 -7.90
C HIS A 219 12.73 1.14 -8.52
N GLU A 220 13.05 0.91 -9.80
CA GLU A 220 13.79 1.89 -10.60
C GLU A 220 13.01 3.21 -10.67
N GLY A 221 13.66 4.32 -10.32
CA GLY A 221 13.07 5.66 -10.39
C GLY A 221 12.58 6.22 -9.07
N VAL A 222 12.65 5.47 -7.97
CA VAL A 222 12.45 6.00 -6.62
C VAL A 222 13.80 6.47 -6.06
N ARG A 223 13.84 7.70 -5.55
CA ARG A 223 15.00 8.30 -4.89
C ARG A 223 14.57 9.04 -3.65
N TYR A 224 15.35 8.97 -2.59
CA TYR A 224 15.09 9.73 -1.38
C TYR A 224 16.33 10.51 -0.94
N SER A 225 16.10 11.56 -0.16
CA SER A 225 17.13 12.35 0.52
C SER A 225 16.63 12.77 1.89
N VAL A 226 17.52 12.78 2.88
CA VAL A 226 17.22 13.22 4.25
C VAL A 226 18.05 14.47 4.54
N ARG A 227 17.42 15.51 5.09
CA ARG A 227 18.08 16.73 5.54
C ARG A 227 17.68 17.05 6.96
N ASP A 228 18.66 17.43 7.77
CA ASP A 228 18.44 18.00 9.09
C ASP A 228 18.25 19.52 8.93
N GLU A 229 17.11 20.04 9.37
CA GLU A 229 16.73 21.46 9.33
C GLU A 229 16.70 22.07 10.74
N GLY A 230 17.41 21.47 11.71
CA GLY A 230 17.50 21.95 13.09
C GLY A 230 16.44 21.33 13.98
N ASP A 231 15.26 21.94 14.05
CA ASP A 231 14.14 21.42 14.84
C ASP A 231 13.31 20.36 14.10
N GLU A 232 13.56 20.18 12.80
CA GLU A 232 12.92 19.17 11.97
C GLU A 232 13.92 18.36 11.13
N VAL A 233 13.54 17.14 10.81
CA VAL A 233 14.17 16.30 9.79
C VAL A 233 13.24 16.19 8.59
N LEU A 234 13.71 16.61 7.42
CA LEU A 234 13.00 16.56 6.16
C LEU A 234 13.45 15.36 5.32
N LEU A 235 12.54 14.40 5.11
CA LEU A 235 12.69 13.33 4.12
C LEU A 235 11.97 13.75 2.83
N THR A 236 12.72 13.88 1.74
CA THR A 236 12.16 14.10 0.41
C THR A 236 12.29 12.83 -0.41
N VAL A 237 11.20 12.38 -1.02
CA VAL A 237 11.16 11.21 -1.92
C VAL A 237 10.65 11.64 -3.27
N ARG A 238 11.32 11.23 -4.34
CA ARG A 238 10.82 11.34 -5.71
C ARG A 238 10.56 9.94 -6.24
N ALA A 239 9.39 9.72 -6.82
CA ALA A 239 9.01 8.44 -7.40
C ALA A 239 8.45 8.64 -8.80
N LYS A 240 8.63 7.63 -9.65
CA LYS A 240 7.98 7.54 -10.95
C LYS A 240 6.65 6.82 -10.84
N ALA A 241 5.71 7.20 -11.69
CA ALA A 241 4.43 6.53 -11.82
C ALA A 241 4.64 5.02 -12.03
N ARG A 242 3.85 4.22 -11.33
CA ARG A 242 3.87 2.76 -11.43
C ARG A 242 2.64 2.29 -12.20
N GLY A 243 2.81 1.24 -13.00
CA GLY A 243 1.72 0.65 -13.77
C GLY A 243 1.97 0.65 -15.28
N ASP A 244 1.01 0.12 -16.02
CA ASP A 244 1.02 0.06 -17.47
C ASP A 244 0.33 1.29 -18.06
N PHE A 245 1.13 2.25 -18.54
CA PHE A 245 0.64 3.49 -19.15
C PHE A 245 0.82 3.51 -20.68
N ARG A 246 0.60 2.37 -21.36
CA ARG A 246 0.48 2.38 -22.84
C ARG A 246 -0.68 3.27 -23.33
N ASN A 247 -1.65 3.52 -22.45
CA ASN A 247 -2.61 4.62 -22.51
C ASN A 247 -2.54 5.37 -21.16
N ASP A 248 -3.07 6.58 -21.14
CA ASP A 248 -3.02 7.51 -20.00
C ASP A 248 -4.26 7.45 -19.09
N TYR A 249 -5.15 6.48 -19.28
CA TYR A 249 -6.47 6.47 -18.60
C TYR A 249 -6.41 6.58 -17.07
N LEU A 250 -5.51 5.85 -16.39
CA LEU A 250 -5.29 5.97 -14.94
C LEU A 250 -4.07 6.82 -14.56
N PHE A 251 -3.36 7.38 -15.54
CA PHE A 251 -2.18 8.18 -15.23
C PHE A 251 -2.58 9.41 -14.41
N ASN A 252 -1.88 9.65 -13.30
CA ASN A 252 -2.22 10.67 -12.31
C ASN A 252 -3.57 10.49 -11.57
N GLY A 253 -4.23 9.32 -11.65
CA GLY A 253 -5.47 9.03 -10.93
C GLY A 253 -5.26 8.60 -9.47
N SER A 254 -4.04 8.23 -9.10
CA SER A 254 -3.63 7.92 -7.73
C SER A 254 -2.17 8.33 -7.49
N ILE A 255 -1.75 8.42 -6.22
CA ILE A 255 -0.37 8.80 -5.86
C ILE A 255 0.66 7.81 -6.43
N ASP A 256 0.33 6.51 -6.43
CA ASP A 256 1.22 5.47 -6.94
C ASP A 256 1.31 5.42 -8.47
N GLU A 257 0.27 5.91 -9.15
CA GLU A 257 0.16 6.00 -10.61
C GLU A 257 0.61 7.38 -11.13
N SER A 258 1.29 8.16 -10.28
CA SER A 258 1.79 9.50 -10.57
C SER A 258 3.31 9.58 -10.47
N ASP A 259 3.93 10.45 -11.26
CA ASP A 259 5.25 10.96 -10.93
C ASP A 259 5.12 11.90 -9.73
N THR A 260 5.84 11.66 -8.63
CA THR A 260 5.65 12.41 -7.38
C THR A 260 6.92 12.97 -6.77
N ARG A 261 6.76 14.08 -6.04
CA ARG A 261 7.65 14.50 -4.95
C ARG A 261 6.87 14.45 -3.65
N ARG A 262 7.38 13.73 -2.67
CA ARG A 262 6.82 13.57 -1.33
C ARG A 262 7.79 14.16 -0.32
N GLU A 263 7.26 14.94 0.62
CA GLU A 263 8.04 15.60 1.67
C GLU A 263 7.44 15.22 3.02
N TYR A 264 8.18 14.45 3.81
CA TYR A 264 7.82 14.08 5.17
C TYR A 264 8.65 14.92 6.16
N ARG A 265 7.99 15.53 7.13
CA ARG A 265 8.63 16.33 8.18
C ARG A 265 8.50 15.61 9.51
N PHE A 266 9.63 15.34 10.14
CA PHE A 266 9.71 14.73 11.47
C PHE A 266 10.23 15.76 12.46
N ASP A 267 9.70 15.74 13.68
CA ASP A 267 10.23 16.54 14.79
C ASP A 267 11.59 16.00 15.23
N SER A 268 12.63 16.82 15.32
CA SER A 268 13.98 16.33 15.68
C SER A 268 14.06 15.85 17.15
N ALA A 269 13.22 16.37 18.05
CA ALA A 269 13.26 16.01 19.47
C ALA A 269 12.53 14.69 19.75
N THR A 270 11.35 14.51 19.16
CA THR A 270 10.47 13.35 19.39
C THR A 270 10.58 12.29 18.30
N ASN A 271 11.12 12.65 17.12
CA ASN A 271 11.19 11.83 15.90
C ASN A 271 9.84 11.39 15.35
N LEU A 272 8.76 12.05 15.79
CA LEU A 272 7.39 11.84 15.33
C LEU A 272 7.11 12.63 14.05
N LEU A 273 6.20 12.13 13.22
CA LEU A 273 5.80 12.80 11.98
C LEU A 273 4.97 14.05 12.33
N LYS A 274 5.41 15.23 11.89
CA LYS A 274 4.67 16.49 12.04
C LYS A 274 3.83 16.84 10.83
N GLY A 275 4.23 16.39 9.65
CA GLY A 275 3.54 16.73 8.42
C GLY A 275 4.05 15.96 7.21
N LEU A 276 3.25 16.01 6.15
CA LEU A 276 3.52 15.39 4.87
C LEU A 276 2.92 16.26 3.76
N LYS A 277 3.67 16.44 2.67
CA LYS A 277 3.15 17.00 1.41
C LYS A 277 3.46 16.06 0.26
N VAL A 278 2.46 15.82 -0.60
CA VAL A 278 2.62 15.05 -1.83
C VAL A 278 2.29 15.95 -3.02
N TYR A 279 3.25 16.07 -3.91
CA TYR A 279 3.12 16.80 -5.17
C TYR A 279 3.13 15.81 -6.33
N VAL A 280 2.18 15.95 -7.25
CA VAL A 280 2.22 15.30 -8.57
C VAL A 280 3.01 16.20 -9.53
N LEU A 281 3.91 15.58 -10.29
CA LEU A 281 4.79 16.23 -11.27
C LEU A 281 4.16 16.09 -12.66
N ASP A 282 3.21 16.97 -12.98
CA ASP A 282 2.51 16.98 -14.27
C ASP A 282 3.23 17.86 -15.29
N GLY A 283 4.14 17.24 -16.04
CA GLY A 283 4.99 17.93 -17.02
C GLY A 283 5.91 18.97 -16.36
N ARG A 284 5.53 20.25 -16.45
CA ARG A 284 6.25 21.37 -15.78
C ARG A 284 5.55 21.87 -14.51
N ARG A 285 4.33 21.41 -14.24
CA ARG A 285 3.56 21.78 -13.05
C ARG A 285 3.93 20.85 -11.90
N GLU A 286 4.03 21.42 -10.72
CA GLU A 286 3.99 20.65 -9.47
C GLU A 286 2.66 20.95 -8.79
N VAL A 287 1.80 19.95 -8.66
CA VAL A 287 0.45 20.10 -8.09
C VAL A 287 0.43 19.44 -6.72
N LEU A 288 0.20 20.22 -5.67
CA LEU A 288 -0.01 19.66 -4.32
C LEU A 288 -1.36 18.94 -4.29
N VAL A 289 -1.32 17.62 -4.07
CA VAL A 289 -2.50 16.75 -4.07
C VAL A 289 -2.83 16.19 -2.69
N LEU A 290 -1.86 16.17 -1.77
CA LEU A 290 -2.08 15.74 -0.38
C LEU A 290 -1.24 16.58 0.58
N GLU A 291 -1.87 17.04 1.66
CA GLU A 291 -1.21 17.70 2.79
C GLU A 291 -1.73 17.13 4.11
N VAL A 292 -0.85 16.61 4.94
CA VAL A 292 -1.15 16.37 6.36
C VAL A 292 -0.95 17.71 7.08
N ALA A 293 -2.07 18.34 7.44
CA ALA A 293 -2.12 19.69 8.00
C ALA A 293 -1.78 19.71 9.49
N ALA A 294 -2.15 18.66 10.22
CA ALA A 294 -1.85 18.50 11.64
C ALA A 294 -1.74 17.03 12.02
N VAL A 295 -0.87 16.74 13.00
CA VAL A 295 -0.75 15.43 13.64
C VAL A 295 -0.77 15.63 15.15
N GLY A 296 -1.80 15.11 15.81
CA GLY A 296 -1.90 15.02 17.26
C GLY A 296 -1.49 13.62 17.74
N TYR A 297 -0.61 13.55 18.73
CA TYR A 297 -0.20 12.30 19.38
C TYR A 297 -0.65 12.29 20.84
N ASN A 298 -1.10 11.14 21.33
CA ASN A 298 -1.59 10.97 22.71
C ASN A 298 -2.64 12.01 23.11
N VAL A 299 -3.54 12.30 22.17
CA VAL A 299 -4.63 13.25 22.39
C VAL A 299 -5.82 12.52 23.01
N LEU A 300 -6.74 13.28 23.61
CA LEU A 300 -7.97 12.70 24.14
C LEU A 300 -8.85 12.25 22.97
N VAL A 301 -9.13 10.94 22.91
CA VAL A 301 -9.97 10.31 21.88
C VAL A 301 -11.07 9.48 22.54
N ASP A 302 -12.27 9.50 21.96
CA ASP A 302 -13.29 8.51 22.31
C ASP A 302 -12.98 7.21 21.56
N GLU A 303 -12.27 6.30 22.23
CA GLU A 303 -11.91 5.00 21.65
C GLU A 303 -13.11 4.20 21.15
N LYS A 304 -14.29 4.36 21.77
CA LYS A 304 -15.50 3.64 21.33
C LYS A 304 -15.98 4.20 20.00
N ALA A 305 -15.92 5.52 19.82
CA ALA A 305 -16.29 6.16 18.57
C ALA A 305 -15.39 5.72 17.40
N VAL A 306 -14.08 5.51 17.65
CA VAL A 306 -13.12 5.06 16.62
C VAL A 306 -13.57 3.76 15.94
N VAL A 307 -14.10 2.81 16.70
CA VAL A 307 -14.53 1.50 16.17
C VAL A 307 -16.04 1.37 15.99
N SER A 308 -16.79 2.45 16.20
CA SER A 308 -18.24 2.44 16.09
C SER A 308 -18.71 2.31 14.64
N LEU A 309 -19.74 1.49 14.45
CA LEU A 309 -20.42 1.31 13.16
C LEU A 309 -21.77 2.04 13.19
N PRO A 310 -22.20 2.63 12.07
CA PRO A 310 -23.49 3.29 12.00
C PRO A 310 -24.65 2.28 12.04
N GLU A 311 -25.76 2.68 12.66
CA GLU A 311 -26.99 1.89 12.71
C GLU A 311 -27.80 1.99 11.41
N GLY A 312 -28.54 0.93 11.07
CA GLY A 312 -29.42 0.90 9.91
C GLY A 312 -28.69 0.95 8.56
N TYR A 313 -27.50 0.34 8.50
CA TYR A 313 -26.73 0.10 7.27
C TYR A 313 -26.87 -1.34 6.82
N VAL A 314 -26.88 -1.54 5.50
CA VAL A 314 -26.83 -2.89 4.90
C VAL A 314 -25.36 -3.30 4.76
N TRP A 315 -24.94 -4.29 5.56
CA TRP A 315 -23.56 -4.79 5.54
C TRP A 315 -23.41 -6.04 4.69
N ARG A 316 -22.36 -6.08 3.88
CA ARG A 316 -22.05 -7.22 3.02
C ARG A 316 -20.59 -7.66 3.20
N ASP A 317 -20.38 -8.96 3.28
CA ASP A 317 -19.04 -9.52 3.41
C ASP A 317 -18.33 -9.59 2.04
N VAL A 318 -17.13 -9.04 1.94
CA VAL A 318 -16.31 -9.09 0.72
C VAL A 318 -15.81 -10.52 0.42
N ASP A 319 -15.56 -11.33 1.44
CA ASP A 319 -15.12 -12.73 1.26
C ASP A 319 -16.29 -13.62 0.79
N GLY A 320 -17.51 -13.31 1.26
CA GLY A 320 -18.71 -14.10 0.98
C GLY A 320 -19.21 -14.01 -0.46
N ARG A 321 -18.96 -12.90 -1.18
CA ARG A 321 -19.50 -12.69 -2.54
C ARG A 321 -18.61 -13.21 -3.66
N TYR A 322 -17.29 -13.28 -3.50
CA TYR A 322 -16.44 -13.94 -4.51
C TYR A 322 -16.75 -15.44 -4.64
N ALA A 323 -17.24 -16.06 -3.57
CA ALA A 323 -17.76 -17.43 -3.61
C ALA A 323 -19.07 -17.55 -4.42
N ALA A 324 -19.85 -16.47 -4.54
CA ALA A 324 -21.16 -16.41 -5.18
C ALA A 324 -21.16 -15.82 -6.60
N ALA A 325 -20.00 -15.48 -7.18
CA ALA A 325 -19.90 -15.13 -8.60
C ALA A 325 -20.39 -16.33 -9.45
N MET A 326 -21.65 -16.23 -9.90
CA MET A 326 -22.43 -17.37 -10.40
C MET A 326 -22.33 -17.53 -11.92
N TYR A 327 -21.92 -16.49 -12.63
CA TYR A 327 -22.02 -16.42 -14.09
C TYR A 327 -20.64 -16.28 -14.72
N PRO A 328 -19.89 -17.39 -14.91
CA PRO A 328 -18.65 -17.35 -15.66
C PRO A 328 -18.91 -16.85 -17.10
N SER A 329 -18.02 -16.01 -17.58
CA SER A 329 -17.94 -15.53 -18.96
C SER A 329 -16.53 -15.76 -19.49
N ASP A 330 -16.38 -15.80 -20.80
CA ASP A 330 -15.08 -16.01 -21.42
C ASP A 330 -14.28 -14.69 -21.49
N SER A 331 -14.96 -13.53 -21.37
CA SER A 331 -14.33 -12.20 -21.44
C SER A 331 -14.99 -11.13 -20.55
N ALA A 332 -14.25 -10.03 -20.32
CA ALA A 332 -14.77 -8.85 -19.63
C ALA A 332 -15.93 -8.23 -20.43
N GLU A 333 -15.82 -8.15 -21.75
CA GLU A 333 -16.84 -7.61 -22.65
C GLU A 333 -18.14 -8.41 -22.59
N GLU A 334 -18.09 -9.75 -22.57
CA GLU A 334 -19.28 -10.57 -22.41
C GLU A 334 -19.97 -10.35 -21.06
N THR A 335 -19.20 -10.10 -20.01
CA THR A 335 -19.73 -9.80 -18.66
C THR A 335 -20.50 -8.50 -18.67
N VAL A 336 -19.95 -7.47 -19.34
CA VAL A 336 -20.62 -6.19 -19.55
C VAL A 336 -21.94 -6.36 -20.30
N VAL A 337 -21.94 -7.12 -21.41
CA VAL A 337 -23.16 -7.40 -22.18
C VAL A 337 -24.22 -8.06 -21.31
N ARG A 338 -23.85 -9.08 -20.53
CA ARG A 338 -24.77 -9.78 -19.63
C ARG A 338 -25.29 -8.88 -18.52
N LEU A 339 -24.45 -8.00 -17.97
CA LEU A 339 -24.86 -7.05 -16.94
C LEU A 339 -25.91 -6.07 -17.45
N PHE A 340 -25.69 -5.46 -18.62
CA PHE A 340 -26.69 -4.55 -19.18
C PHE A 340 -27.95 -5.27 -19.67
N GLN A 341 -27.87 -6.53 -20.13
CA GLN A 341 -29.06 -7.35 -20.36
C GLN A 341 -29.84 -7.56 -19.05
N ALA A 342 -29.15 -7.82 -17.94
CA ALA A 342 -29.79 -7.95 -16.64
C ALA A 342 -30.44 -6.64 -16.18
N PHE A 343 -29.81 -5.49 -16.39
CA PHE A 343 -30.41 -4.19 -16.11
C PHE A 343 -31.63 -3.89 -16.99
N ARG A 344 -31.55 -4.18 -18.29
CA ARG A 344 -32.68 -4.03 -19.22
C ARG A 344 -33.88 -4.88 -18.81
N ASP A 345 -33.62 -6.14 -18.45
CA ASP A 345 -34.65 -7.11 -18.11
C ASP A 345 -35.05 -7.06 -16.62
N LEU A 346 -34.52 -6.10 -15.85
CA LEU A 346 -34.74 -5.89 -14.41
C LEU A 346 -34.42 -7.14 -13.56
N ARG A 347 -33.45 -7.95 -14.02
CA ARG A 347 -32.93 -9.17 -13.39
C ARG A 347 -31.80 -8.86 -12.39
N LEU A 348 -32.13 -8.17 -11.29
CA LEU A 348 -31.10 -7.79 -10.31
C LEU A 348 -30.40 -8.97 -9.64
N ASP A 349 -31.06 -10.11 -9.51
CA ASP A 349 -30.44 -11.35 -9.02
C ASP A 349 -29.26 -11.82 -9.90
N VAL A 350 -29.31 -11.52 -11.19
CA VAL A 350 -28.22 -11.80 -12.14
C VAL A 350 -27.14 -10.74 -12.04
N ALA A 351 -27.53 -9.46 -12.02
CA ALA A 351 -26.61 -8.34 -11.90
C ALA A 351 -25.77 -8.43 -10.61
N ASP A 352 -26.38 -8.82 -9.49
CA ASP A 352 -25.72 -9.02 -8.20
C ASP A 352 -24.57 -10.05 -8.28
N GLY A 353 -24.66 -11.02 -9.19
CA GLY A 353 -23.62 -12.02 -9.44
C GLY A 353 -22.41 -11.50 -10.22
N MET A 354 -22.50 -10.29 -10.80
CA MET A 354 -21.47 -9.64 -11.62
C MET A 354 -20.97 -8.32 -11.03
N LEU A 355 -21.59 -7.80 -9.96
CA LEU A 355 -21.23 -6.53 -9.32
C LEU A 355 -20.39 -6.75 -8.06
N ALA A 356 -19.35 -5.94 -7.86
CA ALA A 356 -18.60 -5.87 -6.62
C ALA A 356 -19.48 -5.44 -5.42
N VAL A 357 -19.00 -5.69 -4.22
CA VAL A 357 -19.82 -5.70 -3.00
C VAL A 357 -20.34 -4.30 -2.60
N LEU A 358 -19.62 -3.26 -3.00
CA LEU A 358 -19.85 -1.87 -2.62
C LEU A 358 -20.93 -1.14 -3.42
N TYR A 359 -21.48 -1.75 -4.46
CA TYR A 359 -22.47 -1.07 -5.29
C TYR A 359 -23.77 -0.78 -4.53
N ASP A 360 -24.24 0.45 -4.66
CA ASP A 360 -25.61 0.80 -4.37
C ASP A 360 -26.51 0.14 -5.41
N ARG A 361 -27.14 -0.97 -5.01
CA ARG A 361 -27.92 -1.81 -5.91
C ARG A 361 -29.18 -1.08 -6.36
N GLU A 362 -29.82 -0.41 -5.42
CA GLU A 362 -31.00 0.40 -5.63
C GLU A 362 -30.68 1.58 -6.55
N GLY A 363 -29.58 2.31 -6.29
CA GLY A 363 -29.15 3.42 -7.13
C GLY A 363 -28.75 3.00 -8.56
N LEU A 364 -28.07 1.86 -8.72
CA LEU A 364 -27.76 1.32 -10.06
C LEU A 364 -29.03 0.92 -10.81
N LEU A 365 -30.01 0.30 -10.14
CA LEU A 365 -31.28 -0.04 -10.78
C LEU A 365 -32.07 1.22 -11.15
N GLU A 366 -32.09 2.22 -10.28
CA GLU A 366 -32.78 3.49 -10.54
C GLU A 366 -32.21 4.18 -11.79
N ARG A 367 -30.88 4.19 -11.94
CA ARG A 367 -30.21 4.85 -13.06
C ARG A 367 -30.18 4.02 -14.34
N TYR A 368 -29.82 2.74 -14.25
CA TYR A 368 -29.57 1.88 -15.41
C TYR A 368 -30.67 0.85 -15.67
N GLY A 369 -31.69 0.75 -14.82
CA GLY A 369 -32.83 -0.14 -15.02
C GLY A 369 -33.58 0.19 -16.31
N GLY A 370 -33.66 -0.78 -17.22
CA GLY A 370 -34.22 -0.58 -18.56
C GLY A 370 -33.28 0.09 -19.56
N ALA A 371 -32.01 0.33 -19.22
CA ALA A 371 -31.04 0.87 -20.17
C ALA A 371 -30.69 -0.15 -21.28
N GLU A 372 -30.42 0.36 -22.47
CA GLU A 372 -29.98 -0.43 -23.62
C GLU A 372 -28.49 -0.20 -23.89
N LEU A 373 -27.73 -1.30 -24.01
CA LEU A 373 -26.32 -1.26 -24.38
C LEU A 373 -26.18 -1.09 -25.90
N MET A 374 -25.60 0.03 -26.32
CA MET A 374 -25.45 0.38 -27.73
C MET A 374 -24.12 -0.09 -28.32
N HIS A 375 -23.05 0.02 -27.52
CA HIS A 375 -21.71 -0.29 -27.96
C HIS A 375 -20.85 -0.83 -26.81
N VAL A 376 -19.98 -1.79 -27.12
CA VAL A 376 -18.94 -2.30 -26.23
C VAL A 376 -17.60 -2.16 -26.95
N GLY A 377 -16.73 -1.33 -26.39
CA GLY A 377 -15.38 -1.12 -26.90
C GLY A 377 -14.45 -2.27 -26.51
N SER A 378 -13.28 -2.30 -27.16
CA SER A 378 -12.22 -3.26 -26.82
C SER A 378 -11.70 -3.04 -25.41
N ALA A 379 -11.59 -4.11 -24.62
CA ALA A 379 -10.98 -4.01 -23.29
C ALA A 379 -9.51 -3.60 -23.35
N PHE A 380 -9.07 -2.81 -22.36
CA PHE A 380 -7.69 -2.39 -22.23
C PHE A 380 -7.20 -2.43 -20.77
N ARG A 381 -5.88 -2.38 -20.58
CA ARG A 381 -5.24 -2.25 -19.26
C ARG A 381 -4.75 -0.82 -19.08
N SER A 382 -4.80 -0.31 -17.86
CA SER A 382 -4.19 0.97 -17.51
C SER A 382 -3.71 0.92 -16.06
N GLY A 383 -2.57 1.56 -15.78
CA GLY A 383 -2.06 1.75 -14.43
C GLY A 383 -1.75 0.46 -13.67
N LEU A 384 -2.02 0.46 -12.38
CA LEU A 384 -1.82 -0.64 -11.44
C LEU A 384 -3.05 -1.54 -11.29
N TYR A 385 -4.18 -1.18 -11.91
CA TYR A 385 -5.41 -1.95 -11.80
C TYR A 385 -5.19 -3.39 -12.32
N PRO A 386 -5.50 -4.43 -11.50
CA PRO A 386 -5.22 -5.82 -11.88
C PRO A 386 -6.10 -6.33 -13.04
N GLY A 387 -7.22 -5.64 -13.27
CA GLY A 387 -8.26 -6.01 -14.21
C GLY A 387 -8.13 -5.38 -15.60
N LEU A 388 -9.29 -5.15 -16.22
CA LEU A 388 -9.48 -4.53 -17.52
C LEU A 388 -10.49 -3.40 -17.43
N PHE A 389 -10.35 -2.41 -18.30
CA PHE A 389 -11.32 -1.36 -18.54
C PHE A 389 -12.07 -1.64 -19.84
N VAL A 390 -13.40 -1.51 -19.81
CA VAL A 390 -14.28 -1.75 -20.97
C VAL A 390 -15.12 -0.49 -21.22
N PRO A 391 -14.82 0.29 -22.27
CA PRO A 391 -15.66 1.39 -22.70
C PRO A 391 -17.03 0.90 -23.16
N VAL A 392 -18.09 1.58 -22.77
CA VAL A 392 -19.46 1.28 -23.21
C VAL A 392 -20.22 2.54 -23.54
N GLU A 393 -21.19 2.41 -24.44
CA GLU A 393 -22.21 3.43 -24.67
C GLU A 393 -23.58 2.82 -24.39
N VAL A 394 -24.39 3.55 -23.63
CA VAL A 394 -25.72 3.11 -23.21
C VAL A 394 -26.76 4.19 -23.50
N VAL A 395 -27.97 3.75 -23.78
CA VAL A 395 -29.16 4.61 -23.81
C VAL A 395 -29.97 4.33 -22.56
N LEU A 396 -30.21 5.35 -21.75
CA LEU A 396 -31.04 5.24 -20.55
C LEU A 396 -32.52 5.19 -20.92
N LYS A 397 -33.36 4.84 -19.94
CA LYS A 397 -34.81 4.72 -20.13
C LYS A 397 -35.48 6.02 -20.62
N ASP A 398 -34.90 7.18 -20.30
CA ASP A 398 -35.39 8.49 -20.75
C ASP A 398 -34.89 8.87 -22.17
N GLY A 399 -34.11 8.01 -22.81
CA GLY A 399 -33.53 8.21 -24.14
C GLY A 399 -32.20 8.97 -24.14
N SER A 400 -31.71 9.42 -22.98
CA SER A 400 -30.38 10.03 -22.86
C SER A 400 -29.27 9.01 -23.13
N ARG A 401 -28.10 9.49 -23.57
CA ARG A 401 -26.94 8.65 -23.88
C ARG A 401 -25.83 8.92 -22.88
N GLU A 402 -25.23 7.84 -22.38
CA GLU A 402 -24.05 7.92 -21.51
C GLU A 402 -22.92 7.07 -22.09
N SER A 403 -21.70 7.58 -21.93
CA SER A 403 -20.46 6.83 -22.18
C SER A 403 -19.81 6.51 -20.85
N LEU A 404 -19.53 5.24 -20.60
CA LEU A 404 -18.93 4.75 -19.36
C LEU A 404 -17.65 3.99 -19.68
N CYS A 405 -16.80 3.79 -18.67
CA CYS A 405 -15.64 2.92 -18.78
C CYS A 405 -15.59 2.00 -17.56
N LEU A 406 -16.19 0.82 -17.72
CA LEU A 406 -16.35 -0.13 -16.63
C LEU A 406 -15.01 -0.78 -16.29
N ALA A 407 -14.68 -0.80 -15.00
CA ALA A 407 -13.53 -1.52 -14.47
C ALA A 407 -13.95 -2.93 -14.09
N LEU A 408 -13.32 -3.96 -14.67
CA LEU A 408 -13.64 -5.37 -14.43
C LEU A 408 -12.41 -6.13 -13.94
N ARG A 409 -12.59 -7.05 -13.00
CA ARG A 409 -11.50 -7.90 -12.45
C ARG A 409 -11.93 -9.35 -12.32
N ASN A 410 -10.96 -10.26 -12.37
CA ASN A 410 -11.16 -11.70 -12.25
C ASN A 410 -10.10 -12.37 -11.36
N ASP A 411 -9.49 -11.61 -10.47
CA ASP A 411 -8.48 -12.07 -9.51
C ASP A 411 -9.09 -12.73 -8.25
N ASN A 412 -10.38 -13.03 -8.28
CA ASN A 412 -11.05 -13.84 -7.28
C ASN A 412 -10.74 -15.34 -7.42
N PRO A 413 -10.95 -16.16 -6.37
CA PRO A 413 -10.64 -17.59 -6.40
C PRO A 413 -11.32 -18.38 -7.53
N ARG A 414 -12.47 -17.92 -8.02
CA ARG A 414 -13.24 -18.56 -9.10
C ARG A 414 -12.83 -18.10 -10.50
N ARG A 415 -11.97 -17.08 -10.62
CA ARG A 415 -11.55 -16.45 -11.87
C ARG A 415 -12.70 -15.91 -12.73
N VAL A 416 -13.82 -15.55 -12.11
CA VAL A 416 -14.99 -14.98 -12.80
C VAL A 416 -14.82 -13.48 -12.93
N TRP A 417 -15.18 -12.90 -14.07
CA TRP A 417 -15.20 -11.45 -14.25
C TRP A 417 -16.33 -10.81 -13.43
N ILE A 418 -15.99 -9.78 -12.67
CA ILE A 418 -16.94 -8.91 -11.98
C ILE A 418 -16.61 -7.45 -12.30
N VAL A 419 -17.62 -6.59 -12.28
CA VAL A 419 -17.47 -5.14 -12.36
C VAL A 419 -17.12 -4.60 -10.98
N ASP A 420 -16.06 -3.81 -10.88
CA ASP A 420 -15.48 -3.24 -9.66
C ASP A 420 -15.54 -1.70 -9.64
N GLY A 421 -15.81 -1.05 -10.78
CA GLY A 421 -15.97 0.40 -10.88
C GLY A 421 -16.51 0.86 -12.24
N GLY A 422 -16.67 2.17 -12.40
CA GLY A 422 -16.84 2.83 -13.71
C GLY A 422 -18.27 3.20 -14.13
N PHE A 423 -19.22 3.20 -13.20
CA PHE A 423 -20.59 3.73 -13.38
C PHE A 423 -20.70 5.22 -13.04
#